data_AF-A0A8E0VHS7-F1
#
_entry.id   AF-A0A8E0VHS7-F1
#
_cell.length_a   1.000
_cell.length_b   1.000
_cell.length_c   1.000
_cell.angle_alpha   90.00
_cell.angle_beta   90.00
_cell.angle_gamma   90.00
#
_symmetry.space_group_name_H-M   'P 1'
#
loop_
_entity.id
_entity.type
_entity.pdbx_description
1 polymer ?
#
loop_
_entity_poly.entity_id
_entity_poly.type
_entity_poly.pdbx_seq_one_letter_code
_entity_poly.pdbx_strand_id
1 'polypeptide(L)'
;MFGAPIFGVLLVIPGIWLVEFENMTCITEIPPNRTVAYRLTQVYQPTWCAAYYVIPMVTMLVAHFRVIRYFRSEDLKQLEEEIQIQPYRWSFSADEPDESRLEEPIDPPLFVDPLHRSMTFGSLCMICCMLLAHTYDTVSFLLGTMVNNYFYDYGSDLQAISSFISTMNTIANPIIIILSVPCIRAFAAAHLTVRIRNSGTKLCKLFSRNNRIQ
;
A
#
# COMPACT_ATOMS: atom_id res chain seq x y z
N MET A 1 16.25 -6.95 -12.69
CA MET A 1 15.14 -5.98 -12.50
C MET A 1 13.96 -6.16 -13.47
N PHE A 2 14.10 -6.82 -14.63
CA PHE A 2 12.99 -6.99 -15.59
C PHE A 2 12.00 -8.13 -15.29
N GLY A 3 12.28 -8.98 -14.30
CA GLY A 3 11.49 -10.18 -14.03
C GLY A 3 10.01 -9.91 -13.73
N ALA A 4 9.71 -8.92 -12.87
CA ALA A 4 8.32 -8.61 -12.51
C ALA A 4 7.52 -8.00 -13.67
N PRO A 5 8.03 -7.01 -14.43
CA PRO A 5 7.35 -6.53 -15.63
C PRO A 5 7.12 -7.62 -16.68
N ILE A 6 8.13 -8.46 -16.96
CA ILE A 6 8.01 -9.56 -17.93
C ILE A 6 6.95 -10.56 -17.47
N PHE A 7 6.98 -10.95 -16.20
CA PHE A 7 5.97 -11.84 -15.62
C PHE A 7 4.56 -11.26 -15.70
N GLY A 8 4.40 -9.97 -15.40
CA GLY A 8 3.12 -9.27 -15.54
C GLY A 8 2.60 -9.29 -16.98
N VAL A 9 3.46 -9.01 -17.96
CA VAL A 9 3.08 -9.08 -19.38
C VAL A 9 2.67 -10.51 -19.76
N LEU A 10 3.46 -11.52 -19.39
CA LEU A 10 3.17 -12.92 -19.70
C LEU A 10 1.83 -13.38 -19.11
N LEU A 11 1.47 -12.91 -17.91
CA LEU A 11 0.18 -13.21 -17.28
C LEU A 11 -1.01 -12.59 -18.01
N VAL A 12 -0.85 -11.45 -18.68
CA VAL A 12 -1.94 -10.72 -19.33
C VAL A 12 -2.15 -11.15 -20.78
N ILE A 13 -1.13 -11.75 -21.43
CA ILE A 13 -1.21 -12.20 -22.84
C ILE A 13 -2.47 -13.03 -23.13
N PRO A 14 -2.83 -14.06 -22.35
CA PRO A 14 -4.02 -14.86 -22.64
C PRO A 14 -5.31 -14.04 -22.58
N GLY A 15 -5.38 -13.03 -21.70
CA GLY A 15 -6.50 -12.11 -21.62
C GLY A 15 -6.64 -11.23 -22.87
N ILE A 16 -5.52 -10.75 -23.43
CA ILE A 16 -5.51 -9.94 -24.66
C ILE A 16 -6.11 -10.73 -25.84
N TRP A 17 -5.84 -12.03 -25.92
CA TRP A 17 -6.34 -12.89 -27.00
C TRP A 17 -7.85 -13.17 -26.92
N LEU A 18 -8.49 -12.88 -25.78
CA LEU A 18 -9.93 -13.04 -25.57
C LEU A 18 -10.72 -11.75 -25.84
N VAL A 19 -10.04 -10.62 -26.06
CA VAL A 19 -10.69 -9.35 -26.35
C VAL A 19 -10.92 -9.23 -27.85
N GLU A 20 -12.18 -9.04 -28.23
CA GLU A 20 -12.59 -8.77 -29.60
C GLU A 20 -13.03 -7.30 -29.73
N PHE A 21 -12.78 -6.69 -30.89
CA PHE A 21 -13.18 -5.31 -31.16
C PHE A 21 -14.31 -5.33 -32.18
N GLU A 22 -15.52 -4.99 -31.73
CA GLU A 22 -16.72 -4.97 -32.55
C GLU A 22 -17.50 -3.67 -32.30
N ASN A 23 -18.02 -3.05 -33.37
CA ASN A 23 -18.85 -1.84 -33.30
C ASN A 23 -18.24 -0.69 -32.46
N MET A 24 -16.93 -0.45 -32.59
CA MET A 24 -16.19 0.57 -31.82
C MET A 24 -16.14 0.32 -30.30
N THR A 25 -16.45 -0.91 -29.87
CA THR A 25 -16.40 -1.34 -28.48
C THR A 25 -15.44 -2.52 -28.31
N CYS A 26 -14.76 -2.58 -27.18
CA CYS A 26 -13.97 -3.74 -26.79
C CYS A 26 -14.86 -4.69 -26.01
N ILE A 27 -15.09 -5.88 -26.56
CA ILE A 27 -15.96 -6.90 -25.97
C ILE A 27 -15.09 -8.09 -25.55
N THR A 28 -15.38 -8.67 -24.40
CA THR A 28 -14.73 -9.90 -23.94
C THR A 28 -15.81 -10.95 -23.77
N GLU A 29 -16.09 -11.69 -24.84
CA GLU A 29 -17.09 -12.76 -24.82
C GLU A 29 -16.40 -14.10 -25.08
N ILE A 30 -16.68 -15.08 -24.22
CA ILE A 30 -16.24 -16.47 -24.41
C ILE A 30 -17.47 -17.26 -24.85
N PRO A 31 -17.78 -17.35 -26.16
CA PRO A 31 -18.95 -18.07 -26.61
C PRO A 31 -18.80 -19.56 -26.26
N PRO A 32 -19.82 -20.19 -25.65
CA PRO A 32 -19.76 -21.60 -25.21
C PRO A 32 -19.56 -22.58 -26.37
N ASN A 33 -19.79 -22.15 -27.61
CA ASN A 33 -19.58 -22.95 -28.82
C ASN A 33 -18.10 -23.20 -29.15
N ARG A 34 -17.14 -22.46 -28.57
CA ARG A 34 -15.71 -22.72 -28.76
C ARG A 34 -15.17 -23.55 -27.60
N THR A 35 -15.25 -24.87 -27.75
CA THR A 35 -14.81 -25.86 -26.75
C THR A 35 -13.36 -25.66 -26.27
N VAL A 36 -12.47 -25.17 -27.14
CA VAL A 36 -11.07 -24.87 -26.81
C VAL A 36 -10.94 -23.63 -25.93
N ALA A 37 -11.65 -22.54 -26.25
CA ALA A 37 -11.59 -21.29 -25.49
C ALA A 37 -12.15 -21.49 -24.07
N TYR A 38 -13.25 -22.23 -23.95
CA TYR A 38 -13.85 -22.59 -22.66
C TYR A 38 -12.92 -23.45 -21.79
N ARG A 39 -12.24 -24.45 -22.37
CA ARG A 39 -11.26 -25.25 -21.60
C ARG A 39 -10.02 -24.46 -21.22
N LEU A 40 -9.58 -23.55 -22.08
CA LEU A 40 -8.44 -22.69 -21.78
C LEU A 40 -8.75 -21.75 -20.60
N THR A 41 -9.95 -21.18 -20.55
CA THR A 41 -10.35 -20.27 -19.46
C THR A 41 -10.50 -21.00 -18.13
N GLN A 42 -11.00 -22.25 -18.11
CA GLN A 42 -11.04 -23.07 -16.90
C GLN A 42 -9.67 -23.29 -16.25
N VAL A 43 -8.59 -23.34 -17.03
CA VAL A 43 -7.22 -23.48 -16.50
C VAL A 43 -6.58 -22.12 -16.23
N TYR A 44 -6.80 -21.17 -17.12
CA TYR A 44 -6.20 -19.83 -17.04
C TYR A 44 -6.69 -19.05 -15.83
N GLN A 45 -8.01 -19.00 -15.58
CA GLN A 45 -8.58 -18.20 -14.49
C GLN A 45 -8.04 -18.54 -13.10
N PRO A 46 -8.02 -19.82 -12.64
CA PRO A 46 -7.43 -20.15 -11.34
C PRO A 46 -5.92 -19.92 -11.30
N THR A 47 -5.21 -20.18 -12.41
CA THR A 47 -3.77 -19.94 -12.50
C THR A 47 -3.45 -18.45 -12.37
N TRP A 48 -4.21 -17.60 -13.08
CA TRP A 48 -4.12 -16.15 -13.00
C TRP A 48 -4.43 -15.66 -11.59
N CYS A 49 -5.52 -16.13 -10.98
CA CYS A 49 -5.89 -15.77 -9.61
C CYS A 49 -4.79 -16.16 -8.60
N ALA A 50 -4.24 -17.36 -8.72
CA ALA A 50 -3.15 -17.82 -7.86
C ALA A 50 -1.88 -16.96 -8.02
N ALA A 51 -1.44 -16.76 -9.27
CA ALA A 51 -0.20 -16.08 -9.60
C ALA A 51 -0.23 -14.56 -9.37
N TYR A 52 -1.37 -13.93 -9.69
CA TYR A 52 -1.52 -12.47 -9.64
C TYR A 52 -2.04 -11.97 -8.30
N TYR A 53 -2.92 -12.74 -7.64
CA TYR A 53 -3.61 -12.28 -6.43
C TYR A 53 -3.17 -13.05 -5.18
N VAL A 54 -3.36 -14.37 -5.14
CA VAL A 54 -3.17 -15.15 -3.89
C VAL A 54 -1.71 -15.20 -3.44
N ILE A 55 -0.78 -15.58 -4.32
CA ILE A 55 0.65 -15.72 -3.96
C ILE A 55 1.24 -14.37 -3.52
N PRO A 56 1.08 -13.26 -4.28
CA PRO A 56 1.55 -11.94 -3.85
C PRO A 56 0.93 -11.52 -2.52
N MET A 57 -0.36 -11.74 -2.32
CA MET A 57 -1.03 -11.38 -1.06
C MET A 57 -0.49 -12.15 0.15
N VAL A 58 -0.38 -13.48 0.04
CA VAL A 58 0.15 -14.31 1.13
C VAL A 58 1.60 -13.93 1.44
N THR A 59 2.44 -13.77 0.42
CA THR A 59 3.84 -13.38 0.61
C THR A 59 3.98 -12.01 1.28
N MET A 60 3.21 -11.00 0.87
CA MET A 60 3.19 -9.68 1.49
C MET A 60 2.72 -9.75 2.96
N LEU A 61 1.64 -10.49 3.24
CA LEU A 61 1.11 -10.63 4.60
C LEU A 61 2.11 -11.33 5.54
N VAL A 62 2.73 -12.42 5.08
CA VAL A 62 3.76 -13.15 5.85
C VAL A 62 4.97 -12.25 6.11
N ALA A 63 5.43 -11.50 5.11
CA ALA A 63 6.54 -10.57 5.27
C ALA A 63 6.21 -9.48 6.31
N HIS A 64 5.04 -8.83 6.21
CA HIS A 64 4.66 -7.80 7.17
C HIS A 64 4.42 -8.34 8.57
N PHE A 65 3.84 -9.54 8.70
CA PHE A 65 3.67 -10.16 10.00
C PHE A 65 5.01 -10.40 10.70
N ARG A 66 6.04 -10.83 9.94
CA ARG A 66 7.41 -10.96 10.47
C ARG A 66 8.00 -9.62 10.90
N VAL A 67 7.82 -8.58 10.10
CA VAL A 67 8.31 -7.21 10.41
C VAL A 67 7.63 -6.66 11.66
N ILE A 68 6.30 -6.80 11.78
CA ILE A 68 5.55 -6.37 12.97
C ILE A 68 6.01 -7.13 14.21
N ARG A 69 6.20 -8.46 14.10
CA ARG A 69 6.74 -9.27 15.20
C ARG A 69 8.13 -8.83 15.62
N TYR A 70 8.98 -8.50 14.66
CA TYR A 70 10.31 -7.96 14.93
C TYR A 70 10.23 -6.65 15.70
N PHE A 71 9.46 -5.65 15.22
CA PHE A 71 9.30 -4.39 15.94
C PHE A 71 8.75 -4.55 17.34
N ARG A 72 7.74 -5.42 17.52
CA ARG A 72 7.17 -5.70 18.83
C ARG A 72 8.18 -6.36 19.77
N SER A 73 9.05 -7.24 19.25
CA SER A 73 10.09 -7.86 20.06
C SER A 73 11.15 -6.84 20.48
N GLU A 74 11.52 -5.91 19.60
CA GLU A 74 12.49 -4.85 19.93
C GLU A 74 11.91 -3.85 20.92
N ASP A 75 10.65 -3.44 20.76
CA ASP A 75 9.94 -2.58 21.73
C ASP A 75 9.92 -3.19 23.14
N LEU A 76 9.73 -4.50 23.24
CA LEU A 76 9.72 -5.21 24.53
C LEU A 76 11.11 -5.28 25.17
N LYS A 77 12.16 -5.53 24.40
CA LYS A 77 13.55 -5.52 24.90
C LYS A 77 13.94 -4.15 25.41
N GLN A 78 13.61 -3.11 24.65
CA GLN A 78 13.92 -1.74 25.01
C GLN A 78 13.21 -1.30 26.29
N LEU A 79 11.95 -1.74 26.47
CA LEU A 79 11.20 -1.52 27.70
C LEU A 79 11.79 -2.28 28.89
N GLU A 80 12.27 -3.51 28.69
CA GLU A 80 12.91 -4.32 29.73
C GLU A 80 14.23 -3.70 30.20
N GLU A 81 15.06 -3.20 29.27
CA GLU A 81 16.28 -2.46 29.58
C GLU A 81 15.97 -1.16 30.35
N GLU A 82 14.96 -0.39 29.93
CA GLU A 82 14.57 0.84 30.62
C GLU A 82 14.07 0.56 32.06
N ILE A 83 13.31 -0.53 32.24
CA ILE A 83 12.87 -0.99 33.56
C ILE A 83 14.04 -1.50 34.41
N GLN A 84 15.10 -2.09 33.85
CA GLN A 84 16.27 -2.52 34.62
C GLN A 84 17.19 -1.35 35.01
N ILE A 85 17.26 -0.29 34.21
CA ILE A 85 18.09 0.90 34.49
C ILE A 85 17.40 1.86 35.48
N GLN A 86 16.07 1.98 35.45
CA GLN A 86 15.32 2.85 36.37
C GLN A 86 15.44 2.54 37.89
N PRO A 87 15.48 1.30 38.39
CA PRO A 87 15.54 1.03 39.84
C PRO A 87 16.83 1.56 40.49
N TYR A 88 17.92 1.74 39.73
CA TYR A 88 19.15 2.36 40.23
C TYR A 88 19.14 3.89 40.20
N ARG A 89 18.28 4.52 39.37
CA ARG A 89 18.25 5.98 39.20
C ARG A 89 17.54 6.71 40.34
N TRP A 90 16.62 6.05 41.02
CA TRP A 90 15.86 6.62 42.14
C TRP A 90 16.46 6.30 43.52
N SER A 91 17.54 5.51 43.58
CA SER A 91 18.18 5.08 44.84
C SER A 91 19.50 5.80 45.16
N PHE A 92 19.98 6.70 44.31
CA PHE A 92 21.14 7.54 44.66
C PHE A 92 20.69 8.70 45.56
N SER A 93 20.74 8.46 46.88
CA SER A 93 20.88 9.52 47.87
C SER A 93 22.13 10.35 47.54
N ALA A 94 22.01 11.66 47.64
CA ALA A 94 22.94 12.67 47.11
C ALA A 94 24.33 12.77 47.78
N ASP A 95 24.78 11.73 48.49
CA ASP A 95 25.99 11.77 49.31
C ASP A 95 26.89 10.57 49.01
N GLU A 96 27.70 10.64 47.94
CA GLU A 96 29.07 10.12 47.92
C GLU A 96 29.77 10.43 46.59
N PRO A 97 30.94 11.11 46.60
CA PRO A 97 31.77 11.25 45.42
C PRO A 97 32.75 10.08 45.38
N ASP A 98 32.39 8.98 44.71
CA ASP A 98 33.33 7.88 44.47
C ASP A 98 33.69 7.76 42.99
N GLU A 99 34.87 8.32 42.68
CA GLU A 99 35.63 8.16 41.44
C GLU A 99 36.15 6.72 41.31
N SER A 100 35.32 5.74 40.93
CA SER A 100 35.84 4.47 40.37
C SER A 100 34.74 3.55 39.83
N ARG A 101 33.96 3.98 38.84
CA ARG A 101 33.28 3.03 37.95
C ARG A 101 33.68 3.28 36.51
N LEU A 102 34.54 2.41 36.02
CA LEU A 102 34.76 2.18 34.59
C LEU A 102 33.42 1.68 34.03
N GLU A 103 32.54 2.62 33.68
CA GLU A 103 31.30 2.30 32.97
C GLU A 103 31.70 1.67 31.63
N GLU A 104 31.47 0.37 31.49
CA GLU A 104 31.42 -0.26 30.18
C GLU A 104 30.47 0.57 29.30
N PRO A 105 30.86 0.89 28.06
CA PRO A 105 29.99 1.64 27.17
C PRO A 105 28.74 0.80 26.95
N ILE A 106 27.64 1.17 27.60
CA ILE A 106 26.32 0.66 27.31
C ILE A 106 26.08 1.04 25.85
N ASP A 107 26.14 0.06 24.96
CA ASP A 107 25.82 0.27 23.55
C ASP A 107 24.46 0.99 23.49
N PRO A 108 24.36 2.12 22.77
CA PRO A 108 23.13 2.88 22.75
C PRO A 108 22.00 1.97 22.26
N PRO A 109 20.80 2.04 22.88
CA PRO A 109 19.69 1.19 22.51
C PRO A 109 19.46 1.31 21.01
N LEU A 110 19.33 0.16 20.34
CA LEU A 110 19.21 0.06 18.89
C LEU A 110 17.94 0.81 18.45
N PHE A 111 18.06 2.10 18.16
CA PHE A 111 16.93 2.95 17.86
C PHE A 111 16.33 2.54 16.51
N VAL A 112 15.19 1.84 16.56
CA VAL A 112 14.43 1.50 15.36
C VAL A 112 13.96 2.79 14.71
N ASP A 113 14.48 3.08 13.51
CA ASP A 113 14.15 4.31 12.79
C ASP A 113 12.61 4.45 12.62
N PRO A 114 12.00 5.54 13.12
CA PRO A 114 10.57 5.80 12.96
C PRO A 114 10.12 5.79 11.49
N LEU A 115 11.03 6.01 10.54
CA LEU A 115 10.79 5.84 9.12
C LEU A 115 10.33 4.42 8.76
N HIS A 116 10.99 3.39 9.30
CA HIS A 116 10.65 1.99 9.00
C HIS A 116 9.26 1.61 9.52
N ARG A 117 8.89 2.08 10.72
CA ARG A 117 7.52 1.87 11.25
C ARG A 117 6.48 2.57 10.39
N SER A 118 6.74 3.81 10.02
CA SER A 118 5.83 4.62 9.21
C SER A 118 5.64 4.02 7.81
N MET A 119 6.72 3.54 7.18
CA MET A 119 6.65 2.83 5.89
C MET A 119 5.92 1.49 5.99
N THR A 120 6.07 0.76 7.10
CA THR A 120 5.35 -0.50 7.35
C THR A 120 3.85 -0.25 7.48
N PHE A 121 3.44 0.80 8.17
CA PHE A 121 2.05 1.21 8.25
C PHE A 121 1.50 1.61 6.87
N GLY A 122 2.25 2.40 6.11
CA GLY A 122 1.87 2.80 4.75
C GLY A 122 1.67 1.61 3.82
N SER A 123 2.62 0.67 3.80
CA SER A 123 2.53 -0.55 2.98
C SER A 123 1.36 -1.45 3.38
N LEU A 124 1.05 -1.60 4.67
CA LEU A 124 -0.16 -2.29 5.11
C LEU A 124 -1.44 -1.60 4.61
N CYS A 125 -1.48 -0.26 4.64
CA CYS A 125 -2.62 0.49 4.11
C CYS A 125 -2.79 0.25 2.60
N MET A 126 -1.69 0.26 1.83
CA MET A 126 -1.70 -0.06 0.40
C MET A 126 -2.25 -1.47 0.13
N ILE A 127 -1.84 -2.45 0.94
CA ILE A 127 -2.30 -3.84 0.83
C ILE A 127 -3.80 -3.93 1.13
N CYS A 128 -4.27 -3.26 2.18
CA CYS A 128 -5.70 -3.21 2.50
C CYS A 128 -6.52 -2.57 1.37
N CYS A 129 -6.05 -1.46 0.80
CA CYS A 129 -6.72 -0.81 -0.33
C CYS A 129 -6.75 -1.72 -1.57
N MET A 130 -5.65 -2.40 -1.88
CA MET A 130 -5.55 -3.37 -2.97
C MET A 130 -6.52 -4.56 -2.77
N LEU A 131 -6.59 -5.11 -1.56
CA LEU A 131 -7.57 -6.14 -1.22
C LEU A 131 -8.99 -5.64 -1.45
N LEU A 132 -9.39 -4.54 -0.80
CA LEU A 132 -10.75 -4.02 -0.88
C LEU A 132 -11.17 -3.70 -2.32
N ALA A 133 -10.25 -3.16 -3.12
CA ALA A 133 -10.55 -2.75 -4.49
C ALA A 133 -10.70 -3.94 -5.45
N HIS A 134 -9.95 -5.03 -5.25
CA HIS A 134 -9.88 -6.14 -6.21
C HIS A 134 -10.59 -7.42 -5.75
N THR A 135 -10.96 -7.56 -4.47
CA THR A 135 -11.55 -8.80 -3.94
C THR A 135 -12.83 -9.18 -4.68
N TYR A 136 -13.76 -8.23 -4.85
CA TYR A 136 -15.06 -8.50 -5.44
C TYR A 136 -14.94 -9.09 -6.85
N ASP A 137 -14.19 -8.41 -7.73
CA ASP A 137 -14.02 -8.84 -9.11
C ASP A 137 -13.26 -10.17 -9.20
N THR A 138 -12.19 -10.32 -8.43
CA THR A 138 -11.37 -11.53 -8.42
C THR A 138 -12.17 -12.76 -7.95
N VAL A 139 -12.97 -12.59 -6.90
CA VAL A 139 -13.82 -13.68 -6.39
C VAL A 139 -14.92 -14.01 -7.39
N SER A 140 -15.58 -13.01 -7.96
CA SER A 140 -16.64 -13.23 -8.96
C SER A 140 -16.09 -13.92 -10.21
N PHE A 141 -14.92 -13.49 -10.68
CA PHE A 141 -14.22 -14.11 -11.80
C PHE A 141 -13.87 -15.57 -11.52
N LEU A 142 -13.36 -15.88 -10.33
CA LEU A 142 -13.05 -17.26 -9.92
C LEU A 142 -14.31 -18.13 -9.77
N LEU A 143 -15.38 -17.59 -9.20
CA LEU A 143 -16.65 -18.31 -9.07
C LEU A 143 -17.25 -18.65 -10.44
N GLY A 144 -17.02 -17.81 -11.45
CA GLY A 144 -17.40 -18.03 -12.85
C GLY A 144 -16.86 -19.32 -13.47
N THR A 145 -15.73 -19.83 -12.97
CA THR A 145 -15.16 -21.11 -13.43
C THR A 145 -15.37 -22.26 -12.47
N MET A 146 -15.55 -22.00 -11.18
CA MET A 146 -15.60 -23.04 -10.14
C MET A 146 -17.01 -23.53 -9.82
N VAL A 147 -18.03 -22.70 -9.98
CA VAL A 147 -19.41 -23.03 -9.60
C VAL A 147 -20.24 -23.26 -10.85
N ASN A 148 -20.65 -24.52 -11.07
CA ASN A 148 -21.65 -24.84 -12.09
C ASN A 148 -22.94 -24.06 -11.78
N ASN A 149 -23.40 -23.24 -12.75
CA ASN A 149 -24.52 -22.29 -12.68
C ASN A 149 -24.19 -20.86 -12.22
N TYR A 150 -22.94 -20.55 -11.89
CA TYR A 150 -22.52 -19.16 -11.72
C TYR A 150 -21.84 -18.69 -13.00
N PHE A 151 -22.41 -17.67 -13.64
CA PHE A 151 -21.83 -17.05 -14.82
C PHE A 151 -21.30 -15.67 -14.44
N TYR A 152 -20.01 -15.46 -14.70
CA TYR A 152 -19.41 -14.14 -14.59
C TYR A 152 -19.84 -13.31 -15.80
N ASP A 153 -20.68 -12.31 -15.56
CA ASP A 153 -21.28 -11.48 -16.59
C ASP A 153 -20.39 -10.29 -16.93
N TYR A 154 -19.67 -10.42 -18.05
CA TYR A 154 -18.77 -9.39 -18.56
C TYR A 154 -19.58 -8.17 -19.02
N GLY A 155 -19.20 -6.98 -18.56
CA GLY A 155 -19.88 -5.72 -18.86
C GLY A 155 -21.06 -5.42 -17.93
N SER A 156 -21.34 -6.26 -16.94
CA SER A 156 -22.41 -6.00 -15.96
C SER A 156 -22.15 -4.73 -15.13
N ASP A 157 -23.21 -4.06 -14.67
CA ASP A 157 -23.12 -2.86 -13.83
C ASP A 157 -22.25 -3.09 -12.57
N LEU A 158 -22.35 -4.29 -12.00
CA LEU A 158 -21.55 -4.68 -10.83
C LEU A 158 -20.06 -4.79 -11.17
N GLN A 159 -19.71 -5.38 -12.31
CA GLN A 159 -18.32 -5.42 -12.77
C GLN A 159 -17.81 -4.01 -13.09
N ALA A 160 -18.63 -3.14 -13.67
CA ALA A 160 -18.29 -1.76 -13.97
C ALA A 160 -17.99 -0.96 -12.68
N ILE A 161 -18.83 -1.11 -11.65
CA ILE A 161 -18.59 -0.50 -10.33
C ILE A 161 -17.28 -1.03 -9.72
N SER A 162 -17.04 -2.34 -9.79
CA SER A 162 -15.81 -2.93 -9.27
C SER A 162 -14.56 -2.45 -10.02
N SER A 163 -14.64 -2.34 -11.34
CA SER A 163 -13.58 -1.79 -12.19
C SER A 163 -13.31 -0.31 -11.89
N PHE A 164 -14.36 0.46 -11.62
CA PHE A 164 -14.26 1.84 -11.18
C PHE A 164 -13.54 1.95 -9.83
N ILE A 165 -13.90 1.12 -8.84
CA ILE A 165 -13.24 1.08 -7.52
C ILE A 165 -11.76 0.67 -7.68
N SER A 166 -11.48 -0.34 -8.50
CA SER A 166 -10.12 -0.77 -8.85
C SER A 166 -9.30 0.36 -9.49
N THR A 167 -9.91 1.16 -10.36
CA THR A 167 -9.26 2.31 -10.98
C THR A 167 -9.00 3.42 -9.96
N MET A 168 -9.96 3.71 -9.10
CA MET A 168 -9.82 4.67 -8.00
C MET A 168 -8.68 4.31 -7.03
N ASN A 169 -8.39 3.02 -6.84
CA ASN A 169 -7.28 2.56 -6.00
C ASN A 169 -5.92 3.12 -6.46
N THR A 170 -5.74 3.41 -7.75
CA THR A 170 -4.50 4.02 -8.27
C THR A 170 -4.22 5.40 -7.68
N ILE A 171 -5.28 6.14 -7.30
CA ILE A 171 -5.20 7.47 -6.66
C ILE A 171 -4.88 7.35 -5.16
N ALA A 172 -5.33 6.28 -4.51
CA ALA A 172 -5.04 6.05 -3.09
C ALA A 172 -3.53 5.89 -2.84
N ASN A 173 -2.80 5.28 -3.77
CA ASN A 173 -1.37 5.02 -3.66
C ASN A 173 -0.50 6.25 -3.31
N PRO A 174 -0.50 7.34 -4.12
CA PRO A 174 0.26 8.55 -3.78
C PRO A 174 -0.21 9.21 -2.48
N ILE A 175 -1.50 9.16 -2.17
CA ILE A 175 -2.04 9.72 -0.92
C ILE A 175 -1.45 8.97 0.28
N ILE A 176 -1.45 7.64 0.25
CA ILE A 176 -0.89 6.81 1.32
C ILE A 176 0.61 7.09 1.46
N ILE A 177 1.36 7.19 0.36
CA ILE A 177 2.80 7.51 0.40
C ILE A 177 3.05 8.87 1.04
N ILE A 178 2.30 9.91 0.64
CA ILE A 178 2.44 11.26 1.21
C ILE A 178 2.14 11.27 2.71
N LEU A 179 1.15 10.50 3.16
CA LEU A 179 0.78 10.44 4.58
C LEU A 179 1.72 9.56 5.41
N SER A 180 2.24 8.49 4.82
CA SER A 180 3.03 7.46 5.52
C SER A 180 4.54 7.68 5.50
N VAL A 181 5.08 8.50 4.61
CA VAL A 181 6.54 8.77 4.56
C VAL A 181 6.83 10.14 5.17
N PRO A 182 7.46 10.23 6.36
CA PRO A 182 7.68 11.49 7.06
C PRO A 182 8.39 12.56 6.22
N CYS A 183 9.41 12.18 5.46
CA CYS A 183 10.17 13.08 4.59
C CYS A 183 9.29 13.68 3.49
N ILE A 184 8.45 12.87 2.85
CA ILE A 184 7.53 13.30 1.78
C ILE A 184 6.44 14.18 2.38
N ARG A 185 5.91 13.82 3.55
CA ARG A 185 4.92 14.63 4.28
C ARG A 185 5.45 16.02 4.61
N ALA A 186 6.68 16.10 5.13
CA ALA A 186 7.35 17.37 5.43
C ALA A 186 7.57 18.21 4.16
N PHE A 187 8.03 17.59 3.08
CA PHE A 187 8.21 18.24 1.79
C PHE A 187 6.89 18.79 1.23
N ALA A 188 5.83 17.98 1.23
CA ALA A 188 4.51 18.37 0.75
C ALA A 188 3.94 19.54 1.59
N ALA A 189 4.06 19.47 2.91
CA ALA A 189 3.64 20.54 3.82
C ALA A 189 4.38 21.85 3.52
N ALA A 190 5.72 21.81 3.40
CA ALA A 190 6.53 22.98 3.09
C ALA A 190 6.11 23.62 1.75
N HIS A 191 5.92 22.82 0.71
CA HIS A 191 5.49 23.31 -0.59
C HIS A 191 4.09 23.93 -0.55
N LEU A 192 3.17 23.35 0.23
CA LEU A 192 1.81 23.86 0.41
C LEU A 192 1.80 25.18 1.18
N THR A 193 2.63 25.31 2.22
CA THR A 193 2.83 26.57 2.96
C THR A 193 3.38 27.69 2.05
N VAL A 194 4.39 27.39 1.22
CA VAL A 194 4.94 28.36 0.26
C VAL A 194 3.87 28.79 -0.76
N ARG A 195 3.09 27.83 -1.27
CA ARG A 195 2.03 28.13 -2.24
C ARG A 195 0.92 29.00 -1.65
N ILE A 196 0.47 28.71 -0.42
CA ILE A 196 -0.51 29.54 0.30
C ILE A 196 0.04 30.95 0.51
N ARG A 197 1.30 31.08 0.98
CA ARG A 197 1.95 32.38 1.21
C ARG A 197 2.02 33.22 -0.06
N ASN A 198 2.37 32.61 -1.20
CA ASN A 198 2.46 33.28 -2.50
C ASN A 198 1.07 33.67 -3.05
N SER A 199 0.04 32.86 -2.82
CA SER A 199 -1.34 33.22 -3.17
C SER A 199 -1.86 34.37 -2.33
N GLY A 200 -1.56 34.39 -1.01
CA GLY A 200 -1.92 35.48 -0.11
C GLY A 200 -1.28 36.82 -0.49
N THR A 201 0.01 36.82 -0.84
CA THR A 201 0.68 38.06 -1.30
C THR A 201 0.14 38.56 -2.64
N LYS A 202 -0.26 37.67 -3.57
CA LYS A 202 -0.93 38.07 -4.82
C LYS A 202 -2.32 38.67 -4.55
N LEU A 203 -3.10 38.08 -3.65
CA LEU A 203 -4.42 38.58 -3.26
C LEU A 203 -4.32 39.97 -2.60
N CYS A 204 -3.40 40.15 -1.65
CA CYS A 204 -3.14 41.46 -1.03
C CYS A 204 -2.68 42.52 -2.04
N LYS A 205 -1.84 42.15 -3.03
CA LYS A 205 -1.46 43.06 -4.11
C LYS A 205 -2.64 43.45 -5.01
N LEU A 206 -3.56 42.54 -5.30
CA LEU A 206 -4.77 42.82 -6.07
C LEU A 206 -5.69 43.81 -5.32
N PHE A 207 -5.95 43.59 -4.03
CA PHE A 207 -6.76 44.51 -3.23
C PHE A 207 -6.10 45.89 -3.03
N SER A 208 -4.78 45.93 -2.82
CA SER A 208 -4.03 47.19 -2.74
C SER A 208 -4.06 48.01 -4.04
N ARG A 209 -4.18 47.35 -5.20
CA ARG A 209 -4.19 48.02 -6.50
C ARG A 209 -5.57 48.57 -6.84
N ASN A 210 -6.63 47.91 -6.38
CA ASN A 210 -8.01 48.39 -6.55
C ASN A 210 -8.33 49.63 -5.69
N ASN A 211 -7.74 49.74 -4.49
CA ASN A 211 -7.93 50.90 -3.61
C ASN A 211 -7.15 52.16 -4.01
N ARG A 212 -6.38 52.15 -5.12
CA ARG A 212 -5.68 53.34 -5.64
C ARG A 212 -6.37 54.00 -6.83
N ILE A 213 -7.53 53.50 -7.25
CA ILE A 213 -8.27 53.99 -8.43
C ILE A 213 -9.53 54.79 -7.99
N GLN A 214 -9.66 55.08 -6.69
CA GLN A 214 -10.63 56.05 -6.14
C GLN A 214 -9.87 57.26 -5.62
#